data_AF-A0A9W8C7I9-F1
#
_entry.id   AF-A0A9W8C7I9-F1
#
_cell.length_a   1.000
_cell.length_b   1.000
_cell.length_c   1.000
_cell.angle_alpha   90.00
_cell.angle_beta   90.00
_cell.angle_gamma   90.00
#
_symmetry.space_group_name_H-M   'P 1'
#
loop_
_entity.id
_entity.type
_entity.pdbx_description
1 polymer ?
#
loop_
_entity_poly.entity_id
_entity_poly.type
_entity_poly.pdbx_seq_one_letter_code
_entity_poly.pdbx_strand_id
1 'polypeptide(L)'
;MAAPGMSSQAFLRMLDQRTVRFGRTGKVIADSFRKSFLEWEAVRFEMDKVIREDHFNCPACTPNMLAVSVDGNRKHYRFKSAARSEEQAIFNGVFIAKDDDVARFVDYVHSSTSHVSGRGVCGGQWSAARETSQKSSSKVDEEGLELAVCRHGVLLCALNMFRGEVFAYPLYLQKKMACKPVKFFAMDVACKYWPYLQRVSERCPELQDLLSMKPFLSVFHAKAHDFKCEVKWSGAYQEGAGQLHILPGISKGTRHT
;
A
#
# COMPACT_ATOMS: atom_id res chain seq x y z
N MET A 1 -23.13 0.74 11.87
CA MET A 1 -22.20 1.87 11.66
C MET A 1 -21.77 2.41 13.01
N ALA A 2 -20.53 2.18 13.42
CA ALA A 2 -19.91 2.94 14.51
C ALA A 2 -19.80 4.40 14.06
N ALA A 3 -20.06 5.36 14.95
CA ALA A 3 -19.86 6.77 14.61
C ALA A 3 -18.39 6.99 14.19
N PRO A 4 -18.11 7.76 13.12
CA PRO A 4 -16.75 8.06 12.72
C PRO A 4 -15.93 8.55 13.93
N GLY A 5 -14.78 7.91 14.20
CA GLY A 5 -13.89 8.27 15.31
C GLY A 5 -14.07 7.49 16.62
N MET A 6 -15.04 6.57 16.72
CA MET A 6 -15.15 5.68 17.88
C MET A 6 -14.28 4.42 17.72
N SER A 7 -13.48 4.08 18.74
CA SER A 7 -12.75 2.81 18.74
C SER A 7 -13.71 1.62 18.86
N SER A 8 -13.33 0.47 18.32
CA SER A 8 -14.12 -0.77 18.43
C SER A 8 -14.43 -1.13 19.89
N GLN A 9 -13.47 -0.92 20.79
CA GLN A 9 -13.64 -1.16 22.22
C GLN A 9 -14.62 -0.16 22.86
N ALA A 10 -14.58 1.11 22.46
CA ALA A 10 -15.54 2.11 22.93
C ALA A 10 -16.96 1.79 22.44
N PHE A 11 -17.09 1.35 21.19
CA PHE A 11 -18.35 0.91 20.61
C PHE A 11 -18.92 -0.32 21.33
N LEU A 12 -18.08 -1.32 21.61
CA LEU A 12 -18.46 -2.50 22.39
C LEU A 12 -18.93 -2.13 23.80
N ARG A 13 -18.22 -1.24 24.50
CA ARG A 13 -18.65 -0.76 25.84
C ARG A 13 -20.00 -0.05 25.79
N MET A 14 -20.20 0.81 24.79
CA MET A 14 -21.47 1.50 24.58
C MET A 14 -22.61 0.49 24.31
N LEU A 15 -22.38 -0.51 23.43
CA LEU A 15 -23.33 -1.57 23.14
C LEU A 15 -23.69 -2.37 24.39
N ASP A 16 -22.68 -2.77 25.18
CA ASP A 16 -22.85 -3.55 26.40
C ASP A 16 -23.74 -2.80 27.41
N GLN A 17 -23.44 -1.52 27.67
CA GLN A 17 -24.25 -0.65 28.53
C GLN A 17 -25.68 -0.47 28.01
N ARG A 18 -25.83 -0.18 26.72
CA ARG A 18 -27.15 0.05 26.11
C ARG A 18 -28.02 -1.20 26.21
N THR A 19 -27.48 -2.37 25.93
CA THR A 19 -28.25 -3.62 25.93
C THR A 19 -28.60 -4.12 27.33
N VAL A 20 -27.78 -3.84 28.35
CA VAL A 20 -28.16 -4.07 29.77
C VAL A 20 -29.39 -3.26 30.14
N ARG A 21 -29.46 -2.00 29.71
CA ARG A 21 -30.65 -1.15 29.93
C ARG A 21 -31.93 -1.73 29.32
N PHE A 22 -31.81 -2.59 28.29
CA PHE A 22 -32.94 -3.29 27.65
C PHE A 22 -33.09 -4.75 28.10
N GLY A 23 -32.52 -5.13 29.26
CA GLY A 23 -32.80 -6.42 29.90
C GLY A 23 -31.88 -7.58 29.51
N ARG A 24 -30.77 -7.32 28.80
CA ARG A 24 -29.75 -8.36 28.56
C ARG A 24 -29.02 -8.71 29.85
N THR A 25 -28.87 -10.01 30.14
CA THR A 25 -28.23 -10.52 31.37
C THR A 25 -26.80 -11.06 31.18
N GLY A 26 -26.37 -11.33 29.94
CA GLY A 26 -25.03 -11.83 29.62
C GLY A 26 -23.96 -10.73 29.45
N LYS A 27 -22.74 -11.09 29.01
CA LYS A 27 -21.68 -10.15 28.55
C LYS A 27 -21.55 -10.20 27.03
N VAL A 28 -21.26 -9.06 26.38
CA VAL A 28 -20.92 -9.07 24.95
C VAL A 28 -19.51 -9.64 24.82
N ILE A 29 -19.37 -10.76 24.13
CA ILE A 29 -18.07 -11.39 23.86
C ILE A 29 -17.42 -10.65 22.69
N ALA A 30 -16.32 -9.96 22.97
CA ALA A 30 -15.64 -9.12 21.98
C ALA A 30 -15.20 -9.91 20.74
N ASP A 31 -14.70 -11.12 20.93
CA ASP A 31 -14.22 -11.98 19.84
C ASP A 31 -15.38 -12.42 18.93
N SER A 32 -16.49 -12.87 19.52
CA SER A 32 -17.70 -13.22 18.76
C SER A 32 -18.26 -12.02 18.01
N PHE A 33 -18.34 -10.85 18.67
CA PHE A 33 -18.79 -9.62 18.00
C PHE A 33 -17.88 -9.26 16.82
N ARG A 34 -16.56 -9.34 17.00
CA ARG A 34 -15.59 -9.07 15.94
C ARG A 34 -15.74 -10.05 14.78
N LYS A 35 -15.87 -11.35 15.06
CA LYS A 35 -16.07 -12.38 14.04
C LYS A 35 -17.36 -12.12 13.25
N SER A 36 -18.48 -11.94 13.93
CA SER A 36 -19.77 -11.66 13.28
C SER A 36 -19.78 -10.32 12.53
N PHE A 37 -19.06 -9.30 13.02
CA PHE A 37 -18.90 -8.04 12.30
C PHE A 37 -18.13 -8.25 10.99
N LEU A 38 -17.03 -8.99 11.01
CA LEU A 38 -16.25 -9.31 9.81
C LEU A 38 -17.06 -10.16 8.82
N GLU A 39 -17.83 -11.13 9.31
CA GLU A 39 -18.76 -11.91 8.46
C GLU A 39 -19.84 -11.02 7.84
N TRP A 40 -20.41 -10.07 8.59
CA TRP A 40 -21.38 -9.12 8.06
C TRP A 40 -20.78 -8.21 6.99
N GLU A 41 -19.56 -7.69 7.20
CA GLU A 41 -18.82 -6.91 6.19
C GLU A 41 -18.52 -7.76 4.94
N ALA A 42 -18.24 -9.05 5.10
CA ALA A 42 -18.06 -9.97 3.98
C ALA A 42 -19.33 -10.11 3.15
N VAL A 43 -20.47 -10.34 3.80
CA VAL A 43 -21.78 -10.43 3.15
C VAL A 43 -22.14 -9.12 2.46
N ARG A 44 -21.88 -7.98 3.12
CA ARG A 44 -22.04 -6.65 2.53
C ARG A 44 -21.23 -6.49 1.25
N PHE A 45 -19.96 -6.90 1.28
CA PHE A 45 -19.09 -6.84 0.12
C PHE A 45 -19.58 -7.74 -1.04
N GLU A 46 -20.05 -8.95 -0.76
CA GLU A 46 -20.65 -9.82 -1.79
C GLU A 46 -21.94 -9.20 -2.37
N MET A 47 -22.75 -8.54 -1.53
CA MET A 47 -23.91 -7.79 -2.00
C MET A 47 -23.51 -6.62 -2.91
N ASP A 48 -22.47 -5.87 -2.55
CA ASP A 48 -21.96 -4.74 -3.33
C ASP A 48 -21.44 -5.20 -4.70
N LYS A 49 -20.79 -6.38 -4.79
CA LYS A 49 -20.41 -7.00 -6.06
C LYS A 49 -21.61 -7.30 -6.96
N VAL A 50 -22.70 -7.83 -6.39
CA VAL A 50 -23.94 -8.10 -7.14
C VAL A 50 -24.51 -6.78 -7.70
N ILE A 51 -24.38 -5.70 -6.94
CA ILE A 51 -24.80 -4.33 -7.32
C ILE A 51 -23.73 -3.63 -8.20
N ARG A 52 -22.56 -4.26 -8.41
CA ARG A 52 -21.42 -3.79 -9.21
C ARG A 52 -20.75 -2.52 -8.67
N GLU A 53 -20.72 -2.36 -7.36
CA GLU A 53 -19.97 -1.28 -6.70
C GLU A 53 -18.51 -1.71 -6.49
N ASP A 54 -17.56 -0.84 -6.88
CA ASP A 54 -16.12 -1.09 -6.72
C ASP A 54 -15.49 -0.09 -5.76
N HIS A 55 -15.24 -0.56 -4.53
CA HIS A 55 -14.69 0.23 -3.42
C HIS A 55 -13.22 0.61 -3.59
N PHE A 56 -12.49 -0.05 -4.51
CA PHE A 56 -11.06 0.19 -4.75
C PHE A 56 -10.81 0.96 -6.06
N ASN A 57 -11.89 1.51 -6.63
CA ASN A 57 -11.84 2.47 -7.71
C ASN A 57 -12.20 3.86 -7.20
N CYS A 58 -11.45 4.85 -7.66
CA CYS A 58 -11.73 6.25 -7.36
C CYS A 58 -12.53 6.87 -8.52
N PRO A 59 -13.81 7.23 -8.33
CA PRO A 59 -14.61 7.87 -9.37
C PRO A 59 -13.98 9.19 -9.85
N ALA A 60 -13.39 9.95 -8.93
CA ALA A 60 -12.70 11.20 -9.24
C ALA A 60 -11.38 11.03 -10.04
N CYS A 61 -10.87 9.80 -10.16
CA CYS A 61 -9.73 9.47 -11.02
C CYS A 61 -10.15 8.81 -12.34
N THR A 62 -11.45 8.75 -12.66
CA THR A 62 -11.96 8.12 -13.88
C THR A 62 -12.38 9.22 -14.87
N PRO A 63 -11.97 9.14 -16.16
CA PRO A 63 -11.17 8.07 -16.76
C PRO A 63 -9.66 8.20 -16.52
N ASN A 64 -9.16 9.39 -16.17
CA ASN A 64 -7.73 9.68 -16.13
C ASN A 64 -7.18 9.77 -14.70
N MET A 65 -6.26 8.86 -14.37
CA MET A 65 -5.64 8.82 -13.05
C MET A 65 -4.35 9.65 -13.06
N LEU A 66 -4.36 10.80 -12.38
CA LEU A 66 -3.19 11.67 -12.40
C LEU A 66 -1.96 11.02 -11.77
N ALA A 67 -2.10 10.48 -10.56
CA ALA A 67 -0.98 9.90 -9.83
C ALA A 67 -1.44 8.76 -8.92
N VAL A 68 -0.57 7.75 -8.80
CA VAL A 68 -0.63 6.70 -7.78
C VAL A 68 0.60 6.83 -6.91
N SER A 69 0.42 6.83 -5.59
CA SER A 69 1.50 6.74 -4.63
C SER A 69 1.61 5.33 -4.08
N VAL A 70 2.84 4.84 -3.98
CA VAL A 70 3.15 3.53 -3.43
C VAL A 70 4.14 3.69 -2.29
N ASP A 71 3.84 3.05 -1.16
CA ASP A 71 4.67 3.08 0.04
C ASP A 71 4.51 1.79 0.88
N GLY A 72 5.58 1.43 1.58
CA GLY A 72 5.68 0.26 2.44
C GLY A 72 5.41 0.58 3.90
N ASN A 73 4.34 0.03 4.48
CA ASN A 73 4.04 0.16 5.91
C ASN A 73 4.54 -1.05 6.70
N ARG A 74 5.76 -0.93 7.23
CA ARG A 74 6.40 -1.95 8.09
C ARG A 74 5.83 -2.06 9.51
N LYS A 75 4.87 -1.21 9.90
CA LYS A 75 4.21 -1.32 11.21
C LYS A 75 3.04 -2.31 11.18
N HIS A 76 2.62 -2.75 10.00
CA HIS A 76 1.58 -3.76 9.82
C HIS A 76 2.18 -5.17 9.72
N TYR A 77 3.03 -5.53 10.67
CA TYR A 77 3.67 -6.85 10.70
C TYR A 77 2.78 -7.88 11.41
N ARG A 78 2.98 -9.16 11.07
CA ARG A 78 2.33 -10.31 11.72
C ARG A 78 3.36 -11.24 12.30
N PHE A 79 3.18 -11.64 13.56
CA PHE A 79 4.03 -12.65 14.19
C PHE A 79 3.63 -14.07 13.74
N LYS A 80 4.62 -14.97 13.63
CA LYS A 80 4.38 -16.39 13.35
C LYS A 80 3.47 -17.06 14.37
N SER A 81 3.55 -16.64 15.63
CA SER A 81 2.71 -17.15 16.71
C SER A 81 1.23 -16.82 16.56
N ALA A 82 0.89 -15.88 15.68
CA ALA A 82 -0.48 -15.49 15.34
C ALA A 82 -1.06 -16.30 14.17
N ALA A 83 -0.25 -17.09 13.45
CA ALA A 83 -0.69 -17.95 12.33
C ALA A 83 -1.49 -19.19 12.77
N ARG A 84 -2.22 -19.12 13.89
CA ARG A 84 -2.90 -20.27 14.52
C ARG A 84 -4.21 -20.66 13.84
N SER A 85 -4.61 -19.97 12.78
CA SER A 85 -5.86 -20.22 12.08
C SER A 85 -5.57 -20.72 10.68
N GLU A 86 -6.07 -21.90 10.35
CA GLU A 86 -6.17 -22.41 8.97
C GLU A 86 -7.36 -21.78 8.22
N GLU A 87 -8.12 -20.88 8.88
CA GLU A 87 -9.25 -20.20 8.23
C GLU A 87 -8.75 -19.33 7.07
N GLN A 88 -9.41 -19.48 5.93
CA GLN A 88 -9.12 -18.67 4.75
C GLN A 88 -9.44 -17.19 5.01
N ALA A 89 -8.62 -16.30 4.46
CA ALA A 89 -8.89 -14.87 4.53
C ALA A 89 -10.24 -14.52 3.89
N ILE A 90 -11.07 -13.78 4.62
CA ILE A 90 -12.44 -13.43 4.22
C ILE A 90 -12.47 -12.64 2.90
N PHE A 91 -11.52 -11.71 2.70
CA PHE A 91 -11.41 -10.84 1.52
C PHE A 91 -10.24 -11.24 0.62
N ASN A 92 -9.90 -12.53 0.57
CA ASN A 92 -8.72 -13.05 -0.11
C ASN A 92 -8.58 -12.56 -1.56
N GLY A 93 -7.51 -11.82 -1.85
CA GLY A 93 -7.21 -11.33 -3.21
C GLY A 93 -8.03 -10.11 -3.66
N VAL A 94 -8.91 -9.58 -2.81
CA VAL A 94 -9.77 -8.43 -3.13
C VAL A 94 -8.97 -7.12 -3.13
N PHE A 95 -8.37 -6.81 -1.99
CA PHE A 95 -7.56 -5.60 -1.80
C PHE A 95 -6.07 -5.93 -1.69
N ILE A 96 -5.75 -6.88 -0.79
CA ILE A 96 -4.41 -7.45 -0.64
C ILE A 96 -4.28 -8.58 -1.66
N ALA A 97 -3.27 -8.50 -2.52
CA ALA A 97 -2.97 -9.52 -3.51
C ALA A 97 -2.66 -10.87 -2.85
N LYS A 98 -2.95 -11.96 -3.55
CA LYS A 98 -2.64 -13.30 -3.08
C LYS A 98 -1.12 -13.46 -2.96
N ASP A 99 -0.69 -14.01 -1.82
CA ASP A 99 0.73 -14.17 -1.52
C ASP A 99 1.46 -15.00 -2.58
N ASP A 100 0.82 -16.05 -3.11
CA ASP A 100 1.37 -16.89 -4.18
C ASP A 100 1.59 -16.14 -5.50
N ASP A 101 0.68 -15.22 -5.87
CA ASP A 101 0.81 -14.41 -7.08
C ASP A 101 2.00 -13.44 -6.95
N VAL A 102 2.14 -12.84 -5.78
CA VAL A 102 3.24 -11.92 -5.45
C VAL A 102 4.56 -12.68 -5.41
N ALA A 103 4.61 -13.84 -4.75
CA ALA A 103 5.80 -14.67 -4.67
C ALA A 103 6.29 -15.10 -6.06
N ARG A 104 5.39 -15.63 -6.91
CA ARG A 104 5.72 -15.98 -8.30
C ARG A 104 6.27 -14.79 -9.08
N PHE A 105 5.68 -13.60 -8.91
CA PHE A 105 6.16 -12.40 -9.60
C PHE A 105 7.52 -11.95 -9.11
N VAL A 106 7.74 -11.95 -7.79
CA VAL A 106 9.03 -11.60 -7.19
C VAL A 106 10.12 -12.55 -7.67
N ASP A 107 9.85 -13.86 -7.64
CA ASP A 107 10.79 -14.89 -8.09
C ASP A 107 11.08 -14.74 -9.60
N TYR A 108 10.04 -14.47 -10.41
CA TYR A 108 10.21 -14.18 -11.83
C TYR A 108 11.16 -12.99 -12.05
N VAL A 109 10.87 -11.82 -11.47
CA VAL A 109 11.68 -10.62 -11.68
C VAL A 109 13.12 -10.78 -11.17
N HIS A 110 13.30 -11.42 -10.01
CA HIS A 110 14.64 -11.69 -9.48
C HIS A 110 15.40 -12.74 -10.29
N SER A 111 14.74 -13.74 -10.87
CA SER A 111 15.39 -14.71 -11.76
C SER A 111 15.80 -14.10 -13.10
N SER A 112 15.02 -13.13 -13.59
CA SER A 112 15.27 -12.44 -14.86
C SER A 112 16.27 -11.29 -14.73
N THR A 113 16.61 -10.84 -13.51
CA THR A 113 17.51 -9.71 -13.31
C THR A 113 18.67 -10.04 -12.38
N SER A 114 19.89 -9.72 -12.80
CA SER A 114 21.08 -9.86 -11.94
C SER A 114 21.04 -8.84 -10.80
N HIS A 115 21.23 -9.30 -9.56
CA HIS A 115 21.41 -8.40 -8.41
C HIS A 115 22.62 -7.49 -8.62
N VAL A 116 22.39 -6.18 -8.64
CA VAL A 116 23.48 -5.20 -8.69
C VAL A 116 23.86 -4.83 -7.26
N SER A 117 25.00 -5.34 -6.80
CA SER A 117 25.59 -4.93 -5.53
C SER A 117 26.11 -3.49 -5.65
N GLY A 118 25.52 -2.56 -4.90
CA GLY A 118 25.98 -1.17 -4.87
C GLY A 118 25.49 -0.44 -3.63
N ARG A 119 26.32 0.44 -3.07
CA ARG A 119 25.86 1.34 -2.01
C ARG A 119 24.86 2.32 -2.63
N GLY A 120 23.58 2.18 -2.31
CA GLY A 120 22.54 3.09 -2.79
C GLY A 120 22.64 4.49 -2.18
N VAL A 121 23.62 5.28 -2.60
CA VAL A 121 23.78 6.69 -2.25
C VAL A 121 22.94 7.53 -3.21
N CYS A 122 22.32 8.60 -2.71
CA CYS A 122 21.45 9.47 -3.51
C CYS A 122 22.23 10.50 -4.36
N GLY A 123 23.57 10.39 -4.44
CA GLY A 123 24.46 11.51 -4.74
C GLY A 123 24.90 12.18 -3.44
N GLY A 124 26.20 12.52 -3.31
CA GLY A 124 26.75 13.20 -2.14
C GLY A 124 26.78 12.37 -0.84
N GLN A 125 26.61 13.03 0.32
CA GLN A 125 26.61 12.42 1.66
C GLN A 125 25.23 11.86 2.09
N TRP A 126 24.17 12.08 1.31
CA TRP A 126 22.80 11.70 1.66
C TRP A 126 22.43 10.32 1.12
N SER A 127 21.86 9.48 1.98
CA SER A 127 21.45 8.11 1.63
C SER A 127 19.94 8.03 1.51
N ALA A 128 19.43 7.70 0.32
CA ALA A 128 18.04 7.29 0.16
C ALA A 128 17.84 5.88 0.76
N ALA A 129 16.62 5.55 1.18
CA ALA A 129 16.29 4.22 1.70
C ALA A 129 16.75 3.12 0.72
N ARG A 130 17.20 2.00 1.27
CA ARG A 130 17.80 0.90 0.53
C ARG A 130 16.87 -0.29 0.52
N GLU A 131 16.96 -1.05 -0.56
CA GLU A 131 16.34 -2.35 -0.64
C GLU A 131 16.81 -3.22 0.55
N THR A 132 15.87 -3.78 1.28
CA THR A 132 16.13 -4.73 2.38
C THR A 132 15.61 -6.09 1.99
N SER A 133 16.36 -6.80 1.15
CA SER A 133 15.97 -8.14 0.68
C SER A 133 16.00 -9.22 1.76
N GLN A 134 16.69 -8.97 2.87
CA GLN A 134 16.80 -9.91 3.98
C GLN A 134 15.56 -9.86 4.89
N LYS A 135 15.13 -11.03 5.35
CA LYS A 135 14.10 -11.12 6.39
C LYS A 135 14.62 -10.50 7.70
N SER A 136 13.86 -9.56 8.25
CA SER A 136 14.27 -8.74 9.40
C SER A 136 14.25 -9.49 10.74
N SER A 137 13.44 -10.54 10.89
CA SER A 137 13.40 -11.33 12.13
C SER A 137 12.84 -12.75 11.94
N SER A 138 13.39 -13.72 12.66
CA SER A 138 12.89 -15.11 12.67
C SER A 138 11.50 -15.27 13.28
N LYS A 139 11.02 -14.28 14.04
CA LYS A 139 9.73 -14.31 14.77
C LYS A 139 8.56 -13.73 13.98
N VAL A 140 8.85 -12.96 12.94
CA VAL A 140 7.87 -12.26 12.10
C VAL A 140 7.61 -13.13 10.87
N ASP A 141 6.33 -13.22 10.50
CA ASP A 141 5.85 -13.93 9.32
C ASP A 141 5.68 -12.95 8.15
N GLU A 142 4.93 -11.87 8.39
CA GLU A 142 4.73 -10.74 7.48
C GLU A 142 5.41 -9.51 8.08
N GLU A 143 6.30 -8.84 7.33
CA GLU A 143 7.07 -7.68 7.79
C GLU A 143 6.34 -6.35 7.61
N GLY A 144 5.24 -6.33 6.88
CA GLY A 144 4.49 -5.13 6.56
C GLY A 144 3.54 -5.31 5.39
N LEU A 145 3.01 -4.19 4.93
CA LEU A 145 2.09 -4.10 3.80
C LEU A 145 2.58 -3.02 2.84
N GLU A 146 2.72 -3.34 1.56
CA GLU A 146 2.95 -2.35 0.50
C GLU A 146 1.57 -1.92 -0.05
N LEU A 147 1.30 -0.62 -0.13
CA LEU A 147 0.00 -0.11 -0.61
C LEU A 147 0.16 0.86 -1.77
N ALA A 148 -0.79 0.81 -2.71
CA ALA A 148 -1.02 1.82 -3.73
C ALA A 148 -2.28 2.64 -3.40
N VAL A 149 -2.14 3.97 -3.44
CA VAL A 149 -3.21 4.93 -3.11
C VAL A 149 -3.27 6.03 -4.16
N CYS A 150 -4.46 6.48 -4.55
CA CYS A 150 -4.59 7.62 -5.45
C CYS A 150 -4.43 8.95 -4.71
N ARG A 151 -4.29 10.07 -5.44
CA ARG A 151 -4.21 11.42 -4.85
C ARG A 151 -5.43 11.84 -3.99
N HIS A 152 -6.56 11.15 -4.08
CA HIS A 152 -7.76 11.41 -3.27
C HIS A 152 -7.83 10.56 -1.99
N GLY A 153 -6.80 9.75 -1.71
CA GLY A 153 -6.74 8.89 -0.53
C GLY A 153 -7.52 7.57 -0.66
N VAL A 154 -8.02 7.25 -1.85
CA VAL A 154 -8.66 5.95 -2.11
C VAL A 154 -7.58 4.88 -2.24
N LEU A 155 -7.69 3.83 -1.44
CA LEU A 155 -6.83 2.66 -1.50
C LEU A 155 -7.16 1.86 -2.77
N LEU A 156 -6.14 1.49 -3.56
CA LEU A 156 -6.34 0.88 -4.88
C LEU A 156 -5.98 -0.60 -4.88
N CYS A 157 -4.82 -0.94 -4.33
CA CYS A 157 -4.40 -2.32 -4.13
C CYS A 157 -3.25 -2.36 -3.12
N ALA A 158 -3.01 -3.55 -2.56
CA ALA A 158 -1.93 -3.79 -1.61
C ALA A 158 -1.34 -5.20 -1.77
N LEU A 159 -0.23 -5.46 -1.11
CA LEU A 159 0.35 -6.79 -0.95
C LEU A 159 1.07 -6.93 0.38
N ASN A 160 1.15 -8.17 0.89
CA ASN A 160 1.93 -8.50 2.07
C ASN A 160 3.43 -8.51 1.75
N MET A 161 4.23 -7.95 2.64
CA MET A 161 5.69 -7.98 2.55
C MET A 161 6.22 -9.14 3.40
N PHE A 162 6.78 -10.18 2.78
CA PHE A 162 7.38 -11.33 3.50
C PHE A 162 8.90 -11.22 3.69
N ARG A 163 9.48 -10.12 3.24
CA ARG A 163 10.88 -9.72 3.47
C ARG A 163 10.86 -8.20 3.54
N GLY A 164 12.00 -7.55 3.76
CA GLY A 164 12.01 -6.10 3.78
C GLY A 164 11.60 -5.46 2.45
N GLU A 165 11.77 -4.14 2.36
CA GLU A 165 11.34 -3.36 1.20
C GLU A 165 12.18 -3.76 -0.02
N VAL A 166 11.58 -4.53 -0.93
CA VAL A 166 12.18 -4.92 -2.22
C VAL A 166 11.47 -4.21 -3.36
N PHE A 167 12.20 -3.84 -4.43
CA PHE A 167 11.60 -3.11 -5.55
C PHE A 167 10.60 -3.96 -6.36
N ALA A 168 10.63 -5.28 -6.22
CA ALA A 168 9.65 -6.17 -6.82
C ALA A 168 8.21 -5.94 -6.29
N TYR A 169 8.06 -5.45 -5.05
CA TYR A 169 6.75 -5.13 -4.46
C TYR A 169 6.05 -3.93 -5.13
N PRO A 170 6.62 -2.72 -5.14
CA PRO A 170 6.04 -1.59 -5.85
C PRO A 170 5.90 -1.86 -7.35
N LEU A 171 6.81 -2.67 -7.94
CA LEU A 171 6.69 -3.10 -9.34
C LEU A 171 5.45 -3.95 -9.59
N TYR A 172 5.13 -4.89 -8.69
CA TYR A 172 3.90 -5.68 -8.78
C TYR A 172 2.65 -4.78 -8.72
N LEU A 173 2.64 -3.80 -7.81
CA LEU A 173 1.54 -2.84 -7.71
C LEU A 173 1.46 -1.93 -8.95
N GLN A 174 2.60 -1.48 -9.49
CA GLN A 174 2.62 -0.72 -10.74
C GLN A 174 2.02 -1.52 -11.90
N LYS A 175 2.37 -2.81 -12.01
CA LYS A 175 1.80 -3.73 -13.00
C LYS A 175 0.28 -3.88 -12.86
N LYS A 176 -0.21 -4.04 -11.63
CA LYS A 176 -1.65 -4.08 -11.33
C LYS A 176 -2.37 -2.80 -11.76
N MET A 177 -1.70 -1.65 -11.65
CA MET A 177 -2.25 -0.35 -11.99
C MET A 177 -2.11 0.04 -13.47
N ALA A 178 -1.35 -0.72 -14.26
CA ALA A 178 -1.09 -0.44 -15.68
C ALA A 178 -2.35 -0.53 -16.57
N CYS A 179 -3.40 -1.21 -16.10
CA CYS A 179 -4.69 -1.24 -16.80
C CYS A 179 -5.44 0.10 -16.77
N LYS A 180 -4.98 1.08 -15.97
CA LYS A 180 -5.54 2.43 -15.88
C LYS A 180 -4.56 3.42 -16.51
N PRO A 181 -5.04 4.53 -17.13
CA PRO A 181 -4.17 5.57 -17.67
C PRO A 181 -3.58 6.42 -16.54
N VAL A 182 -2.60 5.86 -15.82
CA VAL A 182 -1.87 6.52 -14.74
C VAL A 182 -0.77 7.39 -15.33
N LYS A 183 -0.78 8.69 -15.03
CA LYS A 183 0.25 9.61 -15.55
C LYS A 183 1.54 9.57 -14.72
N PHE A 184 1.43 9.56 -13.40
CA PHE A 184 2.58 9.60 -12.48
C PHE A 184 2.58 8.43 -11.49
N PHE A 185 3.74 7.81 -11.31
CA PHE A 185 3.99 6.80 -10.30
C PHE A 185 4.89 7.37 -9.21
N ALA A 186 4.30 7.60 -8.04
CA ALA A 186 4.91 8.33 -6.95
C ALA A 186 5.51 7.39 -5.90
N MET A 187 6.79 7.58 -5.61
CA MET A 187 7.55 6.77 -4.65
C MET A 187 8.65 7.62 -4.01
N ASP A 188 8.90 7.43 -2.71
CA ASP A 188 9.95 8.11 -1.96
C ASP A 188 11.36 7.80 -2.49
N VAL A 189 11.59 6.58 -2.97
CA VAL A 189 12.85 6.13 -3.58
C VAL A 189 12.79 6.01 -5.10
N ALA A 190 11.98 6.85 -5.76
CA ALA A 190 11.86 6.89 -7.22
C ALA A 190 13.22 6.96 -7.94
N CYS A 191 14.21 7.64 -7.35
CA CYS A 191 15.56 7.75 -7.90
C CYS A 191 16.32 6.42 -8.03
N LYS A 192 15.95 5.41 -7.25
CA LYS A 192 16.51 4.05 -7.32
C LYS A 192 15.57 3.09 -8.03
N TYR A 193 14.28 3.24 -7.77
CA TYR A 193 13.24 2.42 -8.36
C TYR A 193 13.18 2.57 -9.88
N TRP A 194 13.23 3.81 -10.42
CA TRP A 194 13.09 4.01 -11.86
C TRP A 194 14.24 3.39 -12.69
N PRO A 195 15.52 3.58 -12.32
CA PRO A 195 16.61 2.85 -12.97
C PRO A 195 16.50 1.32 -12.83
N TYR A 196 15.94 0.82 -11.73
CA TYR A 196 15.65 -0.60 -11.56
C TYR A 196 14.58 -1.06 -12.56
N LEU A 197 13.46 -0.35 -12.68
CA LEU A 197 12.40 -0.65 -13.64
C LEU A 197 12.91 -0.66 -15.08
N GLN A 198 13.77 0.28 -15.46
CA GLN A 198 14.39 0.30 -16.79
C GLN A 198 15.16 -0.98 -17.10
N ARG A 199 16.02 -1.44 -16.17
CA ARG A 199 16.78 -2.69 -16.31
C ARG A 199 15.87 -3.92 -16.35
N VAL A 200 14.84 -3.95 -15.51
CA VAL A 200 13.85 -5.04 -15.52
C VAL A 200 13.15 -5.08 -16.89
N SER A 201 12.74 -3.93 -17.42
CA SER A 201 12.03 -3.84 -18.71
C SER A 201 12.88 -4.28 -19.90
N GLU A 202 14.21 -4.14 -19.84
CA GLU A 202 15.13 -4.66 -20.85
C GLU A 202 15.20 -6.19 -20.89
N ARG A 203 14.90 -6.86 -19.77
CA ARG A 203 14.91 -8.33 -19.64
C ARG A 203 13.52 -8.96 -19.65
N CYS A 204 12.50 -8.18 -19.32
CA CYS A 204 11.10 -8.56 -19.26
C CYS A 204 10.29 -7.60 -20.16
N PRO A 205 10.27 -7.81 -21.49
CA PRO A 205 9.61 -6.89 -22.44
C PRO A 205 8.12 -6.68 -22.16
N GLU A 206 7.46 -7.66 -21.56
CA GLU A 206 6.05 -7.56 -21.15
C GLU A 206 5.80 -6.60 -19.97
N LEU A 207 6.86 -6.03 -19.37
CA LEU A 207 6.79 -4.97 -18.36
C LEU A 207 7.19 -3.59 -18.92
N GLN A 208 7.50 -3.50 -20.22
CA GLN A 208 7.97 -2.26 -20.83
C GLN A 208 6.91 -1.15 -20.84
N ASP A 209 5.63 -1.53 -20.90
CA ASP A 209 4.49 -0.62 -20.83
C ASP A 209 4.45 0.16 -19.51
N LEU A 210 5.02 -0.37 -18.42
CA LEU A 210 5.11 0.32 -17.14
C LEU A 210 5.95 1.61 -17.21
N LEU A 211 6.86 1.72 -18.17
CA LEU A 211 7.65 2.93 -18.44
C LEU A 211 6.82 4.07 -19.07
N SER A 212 5.55 3.83 -19.43
CA SER A 212 4.64 4.87 -19.87
C SER A 212 4.23 5.84 -18.75
N MET A 213 4.21 5.36 -17.51
CA MET A 213 4.04 6.21 -16.33
C MET A 213 5.29 7.06 -16.12
N LYS A 214 5.17 8.24 -15.52
CA LYS A 214 6.34 9.07 -15.16
C LYS A 214 6.72 8.89 -13.69
N PRO A 215 8.02 8.77 -13.35
CA PRO A 215 8.45 8.73 -11.95
C PRO A 215 8.11 10.05 -11.27
N PHE A 216 7.60 10.01 -10.06
CA PHE A 216 7.25 11.20 -9.31
C PHE A 216 7.78 11.13 -7.87
N LEU A 217 8.63 12.09 -7.52
CA LEU A 217 9.04 12.31 -6.14
C LEU A 217 8.25 13.51 -5.61
N SER A 218 7.50 13.32 -4.52
CA SER A 218 6.72 14.44 -3.95
C SER A 218 7.66 15.54 -3.46
N VAL A 219 7.19 16.79 -3.51
CA VAL A 219 8.03 17.97 -3.16
C VAL A 219 8.67 17.82 -1.77
N PHE A 220 7.94 17.23 -0.82
CA PHE A 220 8.45 16.97 0.53
C PHE A 220 9.57 15.92 0.53
N HIS A 221 9.34 14.75 -0.08
CA HIS A 221 10.38 13.71 -0.14
C HIS A 221 11.59 14.16 -0.96
N ALA A 222 11.39 14.92 -2.02
CA ALA A 222 12.49 15.45 -2.84
C ALA A 222 13.51 16.26 -2.03
N LYS A 223 13.07 16.97 -0.99
CA LYS A 223 13.95 17.71 -0.08
C LYS A 223 14.79 16.83 0.85
N ALA A 224 14.40 15.57 1.05
CA ALA A 224 15.18 14.60 1.80
C ALA A 224 16.25 13.90 0.93
N HIS A 225 16.31 14.23 -0.37
CA HIS A 225 17.24 13.66 -1.33
C HIS A 225 18.30 14.69 -1.76
N ASP A 226 19.34 14.22 -2.45
CA ASP A 226 20.34 15.10 -3.07
C ASP A 226 19.70 16.01 -4.13
N PHE A 227 20.31 17.18 -4.35
CA PHE A 227 19.81 18.19 -5.30
C PHE A 227 19.56 17.61 -6.70
N LYS A 228 20.40 16.67 -7.16
CA LYS A 228 20.19 16.01 -8.46
C LYS A 228 18.86 15.25 -8.53
N CYS A 229 18.45 14.63 -7.42
CA CYS A 229 17.18 13.94 -7.34
C CYS A 229 16.00 14.91 -7.29
N GLU A 230 16.17 16.05 -6.61
CA GLU A 230 15.17 17.11 -6.62
C GLU A 230 14.91 17.60 -8.05
N VAL A 231 15.96 17.94 -8.80
CA VAL A 231 15.79 18.43 -10.18
C VAL A 231 15.21 17.36 -11.11
N LYS A 232 15.68 16.12 -11.00
CA LYS A 232 15.33 15.05 -11.96
C LYS A 232 13.96 14.42 -11.70
N TRP A 233 13.59 14.21 -10.43
CA TRP A 233 12.44 13.38 -10.07
C TRP A 233 11.32 14.16 -9.38
N SER A 234 11.57 15.38 -8.89
CA SER A 234 10.53 16.16 -8.21
C SER A 234 9.37 16.49 -9.14
N GLY A 235 8.16 16.38 -8.61
CA GLY A 235 6.95 16.87 -9.26
C GLY A 235 6.99 18.36 -9.62
N ALA A 236 7.78 19.16 -8.88
CA ALA A 236 7.88 20.61 -9.10
C ALA A 236 8.42 20.98 -10.50
N TYR A 237 9.19 20.08 -11.12
CA TYR A 237 9.80 20.29 -12.44
C TYR A 237 9.17 19.42 -13.54
N GLN A 238 8.02 18.79 -13.28
CA GLN A 238 7.35 17.92 -14.24
C GLN A 238 6.01 18.49 -14.71
N GLU A 239 5.87 18.62 -16.03
CA GLU A 239 4.68 19.21 -16.63
C GLU A 239 3.40 18.42 -16.33
N GLY A 240 2.39 19.14 -15.85
CA GLY A 240 1.09 18.59 -15.50
C GLY A 240 1.11 17.71 -14.24
N ALA A 241 2.21 17.69 -13.49
CA ALA A 241 2.24 17.11 -12.15
C ALA A 241 1.67 18.08 -11.09
N GLY A 242 1.72 19.39 -11.36
CA GLY A 242 1.37 20.44 -10.39
C GLY A 242 2.28 20.40 -9.15
N GLN A 243 2.06 21.29 -8.17
CA GLN A 243 2.63 21.12 -6.82
C GLN A 243 1.87 20.00 -6.08
N LEU A 244 1.88 18.77 -6.62
CA LEU A 244 1.22 17.65 -5.96
C LEU A 244 1.95 17.33 -4.64
N HIS A 245 1.39 17.85 -3.54
CA HIS A 245 1.74 17.44 -2.20
C HIS A 245 0.99 16.15 -1.89
N ILE A 246 1.49 15.01 -2.36
CA ILE A 246 1.00 13.72 -1.86
C ILE A 246 1.74 13.46 -0.55
N LEU A 247 1.07 13.74 0.56
CA LEU A 247 1.55 13.41 1.89
C LEU A 247 1.11 11.97 2.21
N PRO A 248 2.01 11.01 2.41
CA PRO A 248 1.66 9.81 3.16
C PRO A 248 1.33 10.25 4.59
N GLY A 249 0.21 9.75 5.12
CA GLY A 249 -0.47 10.34 6.26
C GLY A 249 0.41 10.62 7.49
N ILE A 250 0.42 11.89 7.90
CA ILE A 250 0.58 12.27 9.30
C ILE A 250 -0.64 13.10 9.67
N SER A 251 -1.54 12.50 10.43
CA SER A 251 -2.52 13.25 11.21
C SER A 251 -1.79 14.15 12.19
N LYS A 252 -1.87 15.47 12.01
CA LYS A 252 -1.82 16.41 13.14
C LYS A 252 -2.93 17.43 12.92
N GLY A 253 -3.94 17.34 13.78
CA GLY A 253 -5.00 18.33 13.84
C GLY A 253 -4.40 19.70 14.15
N THR A 254 -4.55 20.63 13.24
CA THR A 254 -4.43 22.05 13.53
C THR A 254 -5.79 22.52 14.04
N ARG A 255 -5.84 22.81 15.34
CA ARG A 255 -6.90 23.63 15.92
C ARG A 255 -6.88 24.98 15.22
N HIS A 256 -8.07 25.45 14.86
CA HIS A 256 -8.32 26.85 14.57
C HIS A 256 -7.98 27.70 15.80
N THR A 257 -7.11 28.67 15.60
CA THR A 257 -7.23 30.05 16.08
C THR A 257 -6.64 30.95 15.02
#